data_AF-A0A844X1S0-F1
#
_entry.id   AF-A0A844X1S0-F1
#
_cell.length_a   1.000
_cell.length_b   1.000
_cell.length_c   1.000
_cell.angle_alpha   90.00
_cell.angle_beta   90.00
_cell.angle_gamma   90.00
#
_symmetry.space_group_name_H-M   'P 1'
#
loop_
_entity.id
_entity.type
_entity.pdbx_description
1 polymer ?
#
loop_
_entity_poly.entity_id
_entity_poly.type
_entity_poly.pdbx_seq_one_letter_code
_entity_poly.pdbx_strand_id
1 'polypeptide(L)' 'MSFKKNVPSFERVCRVFIGACIACLGFLFAPTDLVMWIAIAVGCVLACTGVTGFCPMCFIAKRKID' A
#
# COMPACT_ATOMS: atom_id res chain seq x y z
N MET A 1 -7.06 -15.99 -10.92
CA MET A 1 -6.73 -16.30 -9.52
C MET A 1 -7.35 -15.23 -8.64
N SER A 2 -8.60 -15.44 -8.21
CA SER A 2 -9.35 -14.42 -7.47
C SER A 2 -8.84 -14.35 -6.04
N PHE A 3 -8.00 -13.36 -5.74
CA PHE A 3 -7.73 -13.00 -4.36
C PHE A 3 -9.07 -12.67 -3.72
N LYS A 4 -9.52 -13.48 -2.74
CA LYS A 4 -10.65 -13.09 -1.90
C LYS A 4 -10.25 -11.78 -1.26
N LYS A 5 -10.94 -10.72 -1.68
CA LYS A 5 -10.80 -9.38 -1.13
C LYS A 5 -10.96 -9.50 0.39
N ASN A 6 -9.91 -9.16 1.14
CA ASN A 6 -9.90 -9.29 2.61
C ASN A 6 -10.07 -7.94 3.33
N VAL A 7 -10.12 -6.87 2.53
CA VAL A 7 -10.08 -5.49 3.00
C VAL A 7 -11.28 -4.74 2.39
N PRO A 8 -12.00 -3.90 3.14
CA PRO A 8 -13.11 -3.11 2.60
C PRO A 8 -12.63 -2.11 1.54
N SER A 9 -13.55 -1.67 0.68
CA SER A 9 -13.23 -0.78 -0.44
C SER A 9 -12.63 0.56 0.01
N PHE A 10 -13.04 1.09 1.17
CA PHE A 10 -12.49 2.33 1.71
C PHE A 10 -11.01 2.22 2.07
N GLU A 11 -10.63 1.19 2.83
CA GLU A 11 -9.23 0.93 3.22
C GLU A 11 -8.32 0.70 2.01
N ARG A 12 -8.85 0.14 0.91
CA ARG A 12 -8.10 0.02 -0.35
C ARG A 12 -7.76 1.38 -0.95
N VAL A 13 -8.75 2.26 -1.06
CA VAL A 13 -8.57 3.59 -1.63
C VAL A 13 -7.57 4.37 -0.79
N CYS A 14 -7.69 4.33 0.54
CA CYS A 14 -6.73 4.96 1.43
C CYS A 14 -5.30 4.42 1.22
N ARG A 15 -5.11 3.11 1.07
CA ARG A 15 -3.76 2.53 0.83
C ARG A 15 -3.15 2.96 -0.49
N VAL A 16 -3.95 3.01 -1.57
CA VAL A 16 -3.48 3.51 -2.87
C VAL A 16 -3.07 4.97 -2.75
N PHE A 17 -3.91 5.79 -2.11
CA PHE A 17 -3.66 7.22 -1.95
C PHE A 17 -2.42 7.49 -1.10
N ILE A 18 -2.32 6.84 0.07
CA ILE A 18 -1.17 6.98 0.98
C ILE A 18 0.10 6.45 0.31
N GLY A 19 0.06 5.30 -0.35
CA GLY A 19 1.21 4.75 -1.07
C GLY A 19 1.71 5.66 -2.18
N ALA A 20 0.79 6.26 -2.95
CA ALA A 20 1.13 7.25 -3.98
C ALA A 20 1.74 8.53 -3.38
N CYS A 21 1.19 9.03 -2.26
CA CYS A 21 1.75 10.19 -1.55
C CYS A 21 3.17 9.90 -1.04
N ILE A 22 3.41 8.72 -0.44
CA ILE A 22 4.74 8.34 0.05
C ILE A 22 5.75 8.28 -1.12
N ALA A 23 5.37 7.68 -2.25
CA ALA A 23 6.25 7.62 -3.42
C ALA A 23 6.55 9.02 -3.99
N CYS A 24 5.54 9.90 -4.11
CA CYS A 24 5.73 11.27 -4.60
C CYS A 24 6.57 12.11 -3.65
N LEU A 25 6.28 12.08 -2.34
CA LEU A 25 7.04 12.83 -1.34
C LEU A 25 8.47 12.31 -1.21
N GLY A 26 8.66 11.00 -1.30
CA GLY A 26 9.98 10.37 -1.36
C GLY A 26 10.78 10.83 -2.57
N PHE A 27 10.15 10.90 -3.75
CA PHE A 27 10.81 11.39 -4.95
C PHE A 27 11.20 12.88 -4.87
N LEU A 28 10.34 13.72 -4.28
CA LEU A 28 10.54 15.17 -4.25
C LEU A 28 11.42 15.67 -3.10
N PHE A 29 11.38 15.00 -1.94
CA PHE A 29 11.95 15.52 -0.69
C PHE A 29 12.93 14.56 0.01
N ALA A 30 13.27 13.41 -0.57
CA ALA A 30 14.21 12.50 0.08
C ALA A 30 15.62 13.14 0.22
N PRO A 31 16.25 13.02 1.40
CA PRO A 31 17.56 13.62 1.67
C PRO A 31 18.72 12.89 0.97
N THR A 32 18.51 11.63 0.58
CA THR A 32 19.51 10.82 -0.12
C THR A 32 18.82 9.94 -1.15
N ASP A 33 19.59 9.55 -2.19
CA ASP A 33 19.11 8.67 -3.26
C ASP A 33 18.60 7.33 -2.70
N LEU A 34 19.31 6.75 -1.73
CA LEU A 34 18.89 5.52 -1.07
C LEU A 34 17.53 5.66 -0.36
N VAL A 35 17.29 6.77 0.33
CA VAL A 35 15.99 7.04 0.99
C VAL A 35 14.88 7.27 -0.05
N MET A 36 15.20 7.90 -1.18
CA MET A 36 14.28 8.08 -2.30
C MET A 36 13.78 6.72 -2.83
N TRP A 37 14.70 5.81 -3.17
CA TRP A 37 14.36 4.48 -3.68
C TRP A 37 13.57 3.65 -2.68
N ILE A 38 13.92 3.72 -1.39
CA ILE A 38 13.16 3.05 -0.32
C ILE A 38 11.73 3.60 -0.25
N ALA A 39 11.57 4.93 -0.24
CA ALA A 39 10.25 5.55 -0.17
C ALA A 39 9.37 5.18 -1.38
N ILE A 40 9.95 5.18 -2.59
CA ILE A 40 9.25 4.76 -3.80
C ILE A 40 8.86 3.28 -3.70
N ALA A 41 9.78 2.39 -3.32
CA ALA A 41 9.49 0.96 -3.20
C ALA A 41 8.39 0.69 -2.18
N VAL A 42 8.47 1.31 -1.00
CA VAL A 42 7.46 1.18 0.06
C VAL A 42 6.10 1.72 -0.41
N GLY A 43 6.08 2.90 -1.02
CA GLY A 43 4.85 3.51 -1.55
C GLY A 43 4.19 2.64 -2.62
N CYS A 44 4.97 2.10 -3.56
CA CYS A 44 4.49 1.19 -4.60
C CYS A 44 3.92 -0.11 -4.01
N VAL A 45 4.64 -0.77 -3.11
CA VAL A 45 4.17 -2.01 -2.47
C VAL A 45 2.85 -1.75 -1.73
N LEU A 46 2.76 -0.65 -0.98
CA LEU A 46 1.53 -0.30 -0.26
C LEU A 46 0.36 -0.06 -1.22
N ALA A 47 0.57 0.67 -2.31
CA ALA A 47 -0.45 0.90 -3.33
C ALA A 47 -0.88 -0.42 -4.00
N CYS A 48 0.05 -1.31 -4.32
CA CYS A 48 -0.25 -2.64 -4.86
C CYS A 48 -1.13 -3.48 -3.92
N THR A 49 -0.96 -3.36 -2.58
CA THR A 49 -1.87 -4.04 -1.63
C THR A 49 -3.30 -3.49 -1.68
N GLY A 50 -3.46 -2.20 -1.97
CA GLY A 50 -4.78 -1.58 -2.19
C GLY A 50 -5.44 -2.07 -3.47
N VAL A 51 -4.69 -2.12 -4.58
CA VAL A 51 -5.17 -2.56 -5.91
C VAL A 51 -5.56 -4.04 -5.92
N THR A 52 -4.66 -4.91 -5.44
CA THR A 52 -4.93 -6.36 -5.33
C THR A 52 -6.01 -6.66 -4.30
N GLY A 53 -6.19 -5.76 -3.33
CA GLY A 53 -7.18 -5.91 -2.29
C GLY A 53 -6.89 -7.01 -1.28
N PHE A 54 -5.63 -7.43 -1.24
CA PHE A 54 -5.12 -8.40 -0.29
C PHE A 54 -4.07 -7.73 0.59
N CYS A 55 -4.29 -7.76 1.90
CA CYS A 55 -3.29 -7.35 2.87
C CYS A 55 -2.88 -8.57 3.71
N PRO A 56 -1.59 -8.99 3.67
CA PRO A 56 -1.13 -10.18 4.38
C PRO A 56 -1.32 -10.07 5.90
N MET A 57 -1.10 -8.89 6.49
CA MET A 57 -1.38 -8.65 7.91
C MET A 57 -2.85 -8.86 8.26
N CYS A 58 -3.77 -8.32 7.45
CA CYS A 58 -5.21 -8.48 7.69
C CYS A 58 -5.66 -9.95 7.56
N PHE A 59 -4.98 -10.73 6.70
CA PHE A 59 -5.26 -12.16 6.53
C PHE A 59 -4.80 -12.96 7.76
N ILE A 60 -3.60 -12.68 8.26
CA ILE A 60 -3.07 -13.29 9.49
C ILE A 60 -3.98 -12.95 10.69
N ALA A 61 -4.50 -11.72 10.74
CA ALA A 61 -5.44 -11.28 11.78
C ALA A 61 -6.86 -11.87 11.65
N LYS A 62 -7.14 -12.70 10.63
CA LYS A 62 -8.47 -13.28 10.33
C LYS A 62 -9.61 -12.26 10.32
N ARG A 63 -9.34 -11.01 9.93
CA ARG A 63 -10.36 -9.96 9.79
C ARG A 63 -11.36 -10.38 8.72
N LYS A 64 -12.65 -10.31 9.07
CA LYS A 64 -13.74 -10.45 8.11
C LYS A 64 -14.13 -9.03 7.66
N ILE A 65 -14.48 -8.91 6.38
CA ILE A 65 -15.21 -7.76 5.87
C ILE A 65 -16.66 -8.00 6.25
N ASP A 66 -17.17 -7.22 7.19
CA ASP A 66 -18.62 -7.09 7.44
C ASP A 66 -19.28 -6.42 6.22
#